data_AF-A0A1Z5JXG1-F1
#
_entry.id   AF-A0A1Z5JXG1-F1
#
_cell.length_a   1.000
_cell.length_b   1.000
_cell.length_c   1.000
_cell.angle_alpha   90.00
_cell.angle_beta   90.00
_cell.angle_gamma   90.00
#
_symmetry.space_group_name_H-M   'P 1'
#
loop_
_entity.id
_entity.type
_entity.pdbx_description
1 polymer ?
#
loop_
_entity_poly.entity_id
_entity_poly.type
_entity_poly.pdbx_seq_one_letter_code
_entity_poly.pdbx_strand_id
1 'polypeptide(L)'
;MVRLSFVGTLLAITATAYAEIPQQRDLQACDSCYPGSPGTQCQAQAGGVCYNLNASGQCPAGTSPCPGVVETGPPCRDLGKEVIDQGCTEAFPTCVYANGGQVVGGLGGHHCALCINSRFPSNAGQVAPDEGCDEEFRVCVGSRPLAANVEGTACALCVNSISAATDPNDIDDGCPPTAPICVNDSGQSPALRTFGTKCVANCVDTSRLGADRGCPRGYPICTTADGADPGQGNAGVQCAVCSPLLCDDNDPCTDDICDPLVGCSHVDNGSCSCGGGVVASDWQCTLPTPICTQYPRVGVYDCICDVDVEGSPFCWRDNNCVNVASCSSNADCGPTQRCASSCCGDGHCFEDCALSEGSNESRRRLTPAELFGPTGAHF
;
A
#
# COMPACT_ATOMS: atom_id res chain seq x y z
N MET A 1 52.95 -58.14 -46.70
CA MET A 1 51.93 -57.91 -45.65
C MET A 1 51.35 -56.53 -45.87
N VAL A 2 50.18 -56.46 -46.51
CA VAL A 2 49.39 -55.23 -46.73
C VAL A 2 47.93 -55.64 -46.54
N ARG A 3 47.24 -55.03 -45.58
CA ARG A 3 45.77 -54.99 -45.51
C ARG A 3 45.38 -53.68 -44.83
N LEU A 4 44.81 -52.76 -45.63
CA LEU A 4 44.10 -51.57 -45.17
C LEU A 4 42.61 -51.93 -45.08
N SER A 5 42.00 -51.65 -43.94
CA SER A 5 40.55 -51.80 -43.71
C SER A 5 39.84 -50.47 -44.01
N PHE A 6 38.80 -50.55 -44.85
CA PHE A 6 37.83 -49.49 -45.13
C PHE A 6 36.80 -49.38 -43.99
N VAL A 7 36.52 -48.17 -43.52
CA VAL A 7 35.31 -47.83 -42.75
C VAL A 7 34.59 -46.73 -43.53
N GLY A 8 33.37 -47.01 -43.97
CA GLY A 8 32.49 -46.06 -44.64
C GLY A 8 31.65 -45.28 -43.63
N THR A 9 31.48 -43.99 -43.87
CA THR A 9 30.55 -43.14 -43.11
C THR A 9 29.59 -42.48 -44.09
N LEU A 10 28.30 -42.74 -43.89
CA LEU A 10 27.17 -42.16 -44.61
C LEU A 10 27.07 -40.65 -44.31
N LEU A 11 26.98 -39.83 -45.35
CA LEU A 11 26.71 -38.39 -45.26
C LEU A 11 25.21 -38.16 -45.53
N ALA A 12 24.48 -37.63 -44.53
CA ALA A 12 23.11 -37.16 -44.69
C ALA A 12 23.13 -35.68 -45.10
N ILE A 13 22.51 -35.35 -46.22
CA ILE A 13 22.37 -33.98 -46.74
C ILE A 13 21.06 -33.39 -46.20
N THR A 14 21.14 -32.38 -45.36
CA THR A 14 20.01 -31.49 -45.03
C THR A 14 20.11 -30.25 -45.91
N ALA A 15 19.07 -29.98 -46.71
CA ALA A 15 18.94 -28.76 -47.48
C ALA A 15 18.30 -27.67 -46.62
N THR A 16 19.06 -26.62 -46.28
CA THR A 16 18.53 -25.37 -45.74
C THR A 16 18.29 -24.40 -46.89
N ALA A 17 17.02 -24.03 -47.10
CA ALA A 17 16.64 -22.94 -47.98
C ALA A 17 16.94 -21.60 -47.27
N TYR A 18 17.79 -20.78 -47.88
CA TYR A 18 17.97 -19.38 -47.50
C TYR A 18 16.94 -18.53 -48.26
N ALA A 19 16.14 -17.75 -47.54
CA ALA A 19 15.35 -16.67 -48.13
C ALA A 19 16.24 -15.42 -48.25
N GLU A 20 16.38 -14.88 -49.46
CA GLU A 20 17.10 -13.64 -49.72
C GLU A 20 16.34 -12.43 -49.14
N ILE A 21 17.06 -11.59 -48.40
CA ILE A 21 16.57 -10.30 -47.89
C ILE A 21 16.60 -9.29 -49.05
N PRO A 22 15.50 -8.58 -49.39
CA PRO A 22 15.56 -7.50 -50.37
C PRO A 22 16.33 -6.31 -49.80
N GLN A 23 17.27 -5.79 -50.59
CA GLN A 23 18.12 -4.64 -50.27
C GLN A 23 17.31 -3.43 -49.79
N GLN A 24 17.73 -2.88 -48.65
CA GLN A 24 17.31 -1.59 -48.12
C GLN A 24 17.74 -0.48 -49.09
N ARG A 25 16.78 0.15 -49.78
CA ARG A 25 17.04 1.38 -50.56
C ARG A 25 17.04 2.57 -49.62
N ASP A 26 18.07 3.40 -49.73
CA ASP A 26 18.28 4.63 -48.95
C ASP A 26 17.05 5.56 -49.01
N LEU A 27 16.51 5.89 -47.84
CA LEU A 27 15.49 6.92 -47.65
C LEU A 27 16.18 8.30 -47.71
N GLN A 28 15.84 9.12 -48.70
CA GLN A 28 16.36 10.49 -48.81
C GLN A 28 15.46 11.49 -48.06
N ALA A 29 16.08 12.41 -47.33
CA ALA A 29 15.41 13.54 -46.70
C ALA A 29 15.05 14.60 -47.75
N CYS A 30 13.84 15.15 -47.68
CA CYS A 30 13.38 16.23 -48.56
C CYS A 30 13.21 17.51 -47.75
N ASP A 31 13.85 18.61 -48.17
CA ASP A 31 13.84 19.88 -47.42
C ASP A 31 12.51 20.66 -47.49
N SER A 32 11.62 20.36 -48.45
CA SER A 32 10.25 20.93 -48.53
C SER A 32 9.39 20.23 -49.60
N CYS A 33 8.16 19.78 -49.26
CA CYS A 33 7.22 19.24 -50.26
C CYS A 33 6.32 20.41 -50.81
N TYR A 34 6.38 20.75 -52.12
CA TYR A 34 5.51 21.76 -52.78
C TYR A 34 4.39 21.10 -53.62
N PRO A 35 3.18 21.69 -53.70
CA PRO A 35 2.10 21.18 -54.56
C PRO A 35 2.51 21.25 -56.05
N GLY A 36 2.52 20.11 -56.74
CA GLY A 36 2.68 20.05 -58.21
C GLY A 36 3.98 19.45 -58.76
N SER A 37 4.83 18.84 -57.93
CA SER A 37 6.00 18.09 -58.43
C SER A 37 5.59 16.73 -59.06
N PRO A 38 6.27 16.23 -60.10
CA PRO A 38 5.94 14.95 -60.74
C PRO A 38 6.37 13.79 -59.83
N GLY A 39 5.42 13.27 -59.05
CA GLY A 39 5.64 12.26 -58.01
C GLY A 39 4.65 12.49 -56.86
N THR A 40 3.42 12.02 -57.07
CA THR A 40 2.31 11.76 -56.13
C THR A 40 2.41 12.28 -54.68
N GLN A 41 1.69 13.41 -54.47
CA GLN A 41 1.04 13.87 -53.23
C GLN A 41 1.72 13.55 -51.89
N CYS A 42 2.59 14.45 -51.43
CA CYS A 42 3.07 14.45 -50.05
C CYS A 42 2.11 15.26 -49.17
N GLN A 43 1.48 14.61 -48.18
CA GLN A 43 0.88 15.30 -47.03
C GLN A 43 1.71 14.98 -45.79
N ALA A 44 2.46 15.97 -45.32
CA ALA A 44 3.12 15.92 -44.02
C ALA A 44 3.03 17.32 -43.38
N GLN A 45 3.02 17.38 -42.04
CA GLN A 45 3.28 18.62 -41.33
C GLN A 45 4.75 19.05 -41.55
N ALA A 46 5.04 20.34 -41.37
CA ALA A 46 6.39 20.86 -41.49
C ALA A 46 7.36 20.08 -40.57
N GLY A 47 8.38 19.45 -41.16
CA GLY A 47 9.37 18.61 -40.46
C GLY A 47 9.12 17.09 -40.52
N GLY A 48 8.09 16.62 -41.22
CA GLY A 48 7.84 15.18 -41.43
C GLY A 48 8.61 14.55 -42.59
N VAL A 49 8.61 13.22 -42.66
CA VAL A 49 9.17 12.42 -43.77
C VAL A 49 8.16 12.37 -44.92
N CYS A 50 8.52 12.79 -46.15
CA CYS A 50 7.61 12.64 -47.30
C CYS A 50 7.59 11.14 -47.74
N TYR A 51 6.42 10.54 -47.98
CA TYR A 51 6.27 9.15 -48.47
C TYR A 51 5.82 9.11 -49.94
N ASN A 52 6.27 8.11 -50.70
CA ASN A 52 5.80 7.87 -52.06
C ASN A 52 4.50 7.07 -52.05
N LEU A 53 3.37 7.74 -52.29
CA LEU A 53 2.09 7.08 -52.58
C LEU A 53 2.06 6.66 -54.06
N ASN A 54 1.33 5.59 -54.39
CA ASN A 54 1.08 5.27 -55.80
C ASN A 54 0.09 6.28 -56.42
N ALA A 55 -0.17 6.17 -57.73
CA ALA A 55 -1.09 7.04 -58.46
C ALA A 55 -2.54 7.00 -57.95
N SER A 56 -2.91 6.01 -57.14
CA SER A 56 -4.21 5.86 -56.49
C SER A 56 -4.21 6.26 -55.01
N GLY A 57 -3.12 6.86 -54.49
CA GLY A 57 -3.02 7.31 -53.10
C GLY A 57 -2.80 6.19 -52.08
N GLN A 58 -2.43 4.99 -52.51
CA GLN A 58 -2.23 3.82 -51.66
C GLN A 58 -0.74 3.53 -51.43
N CYS A 59 -0.42 2.93 -50.27
CA CYS A 59 0.93 2.49 -49.97
C CYS A 59 1.39 1.39 -50.97
N PRO A 60 2.68 1.35 -51.33
CA PRO A 60 3.23 0.24 -52.11
C PRO A 60 2.95 -1.11 -51.44
N ALA A 61 2.71 -2.14 -52.24
CA ALA A 61 2.48 -3.49 -51.73
C ALA A 61 3.68 -3.98 -50.89
N GLY A 62 3.42 -4.43 -49.66
CA GLY A 62 4.44 -4.95 -48.73
C GLY A 62 4.92 -3.96 -47.66
N THR A 63 4.41 -2.73 -47.63
CA THR A 63 4.65 -1.77 -46.54
C THR A 63 3.35 -1.50 -45.78
N SER A 64 3.09 -2.31 -44.76
CA SER A 64 2.00 -2.10 -43.79
C SER A 64 2.56 -2.33 -42.38
N PRO A 65 2.32 -1.42 -41.42
CA PRO A 65 1.56 -0.16 -41.53
C PRO A 65 2.40 1.04 -42.01
N CYS A 66 1.75 2.04 -42.60
CA CYS A 66 2.35 3.32 -43.01
C CYS A 66 2.31 4.32 -41.83
N PRO A 67 3.44 4.68 -41.20
CA PRO A 67 3.44 5.59 -40.05
C PRO A 67 3.07 7.02 -40.50
N GLY A 68 1.99 7.59 -39.98
CA GLY A 68 1.65 9.00 -40.16
C GLY A 68 0.60 9.33 -41.24
N VAL A 69 0.10 8.33 -41.98
CA VAL A 69 -1.23 8.44 -42.60
C VAL A 69 -2.20 7.94 -41.53
N VAL A 70 -3.11 8.80 -41.05
CA VAL A 70 -4.30 8.31 -40.36
C VAL A 70 -5.12 7.62 -41.45
N GLU A 71 -4.74 6.38 -41.79
CA GLU A 71 -5.67 5.47 -42.43
C GLU A 71 -6.88 5.51 -41.51
N THR A 72 -8.00 6.05 -42.00
CA THR A 72 -9.29 5.76 -41.37
C THR A 72 -9.30 4.24 -41.29
N GLY A 73 -9.10 3.72 -40.09
CA GLY A 73 -9.06 2.29 -39.85
C GLY A 73 -10.36 1.68 -40.37
N PRO A 74 -10.42 0.34 -40.47
CA PRO A 74 -11.72 -0.28 -40.68
C PRO A 74 -12.72 0.30 -39.66
N PRO A 75 -13.92 0.72 -40.09
CA PRO A 75 -14.90 1.26 -39.17
C PRO A 75 -15.13 0.24 -38.07
N CYS A 76 -14.90 0.66 -36.83
CA CYS A 76 -15.02 -0.19 -35.66
C CYS A 76 -16.36 0.07 -34.99
N ARG A 77 -16.73 -0.79 -34.03
CA ARG A 77 -17.92 -0.58 -33.21
C ARG A 77 -17.63 -0.99 -31.78
N ASP A 78 -17.93 -0.07 -30.86
CA ASP A 78 -17.87 -0.29 -29.41
C ASP A 78 -18.74 -1.52 -29.02
N LEU A 79 -18.17 -2.48 -28.32
CA LEU A 79 -18.89 -3.64 -27.77
C LEU A 79 -19.10 -3.54 -26.26
N GLY A 80 -18.58 -2.47 -25.65
CA GLY A 80 -18.58 -2.24 -24.22
C GLY A 80 -17.23 -2.54 -23.58
N LYS A 81 -17.11 -2.12 -22.32
CA LYS A 81 -15.89 -2.23 -21.53
C LYS A 81 -15.35 -3.65 -21.46
N GLU A 82 -14.02 -3.75 -21.45
CA GLU A 82 -13.27 -5.00 -21.33
C GLU A 82 -13.52 -6.01 -22.46
N VAL A 83 -14.14 -5.57 -23.56
CA VAL A 83 -14.33 -6.36 -24.78
C VAL A 83 -13.53 -5.71 -25.90
N ILE A 84 -12.84 -6.53 -26.70
CA ILE A 84 -12.20 -6.05 -27.93
C ILE A 84 -13.30 -5.62 -28.89
N ASP A 85 -13.26 -4.37 -29.30
CA ASP A 85 -14.29 -3.79 -30.15
C ASP A 85 -14.36 -4.46 -31.52
N GLN A 86 -15.54 -4.44 -32.11
CA GLN A 86 -15.72 -5.05 -33.42
C GLN A 86 -14.88 -4.31 -34.45
N GLY A 87 -14.01 -5.03 -35.16
CA GLY A 87 -13.08 -4.45 -36.14
C GLY A 87 -11.73 -4.05 -35.54
N CYS A 88 -11.56 -4.23 -34.23
CA CYS A 88 -10.34 -3.98 -33.49
C CYS A 88 -9.57 -5.29 -33.21
N THR A 89 -8.37 -5.16 -32.61
CA THR A 89 -7.45 -6.30 -32.36
C THR A 89 -6.95 -6.26 -30.92
N GLU A 90 -6.30 -7.33 -30.44
CA GLU A 90 -5.69 -7.32 -29.11
C GLU A 90 -4.66 -6.19 -28.92
N ALA A 91 -3.96 -5.78 -30.00
CA ALA A 91 -2.98 -4.69 -29.94
C ALA A 91 -3.62 -3.29 -29.93
N PHE A 92 -4.85 -3.18 -30.43
CA PHE A 92 -5.62 -1.93 -30.49
C PHE A 92 -7.08 -2.29 -30.23
N PRO A 93 -7.46 -2.55 -28.97
CA PRO A 93 -8.75 -3.16 -28.64
C PRO A 93 -9.91 -2.18 -28.65
N THR A 94 -9.65 -0.88 -28.56
CA THR A 94 -10.70 0.13 -28.29
C THR A 94 -11.04 0.94 -29.53
N CYS A 95 -12.32 1.12 -29.80
CA CYS A 95 -12.87 1.88 -30.90
C CYS A 95 -12.99 3.37 -30.55
N VAL A 96 -12.43 4.23 -31.40
CA VAL A 96 -12.39 5.68 -31.20
C VAL A 96 -12.93 6.45 -32.40
N TYR A 97 -13.40 7.67 -32.15
CA TYR A 97 -13.68 8.64 -33.20
C TYR A 97 -12.39 9.10 -33.88
N ALA A 98 -12.50 9.74 -35.05
CA ALA A 98 -11.33 10.24 -35.79
C ALA A 98 -10.45 11.24 -35.01
N ASN A 99 -11.00 11.88 -33.97
CA ASN A 99 -10.26 12.76 -33.07
C ASN A 99 -9.62 12.04 -31.87
N GLY A 100 -9.65 10.70 -31.83
CA GLY A 100 -9.15 9.89 -30.71
C GLY A 100 -10.10 9.85 -29.50
N GLY A 101 -11.33 10.34 -29.65
CA GLY A 101 -12.36 10.34 -28.61
C GLY A 101 -13.02 8.98 -28.41
N GLN A 102 -13.40 8.66 -27.17
CA GLN A 102 -14.15 7.42 -26.85
C GLN A 102 -15.46 7.32 -27.60
N VAL A 103 -15.72 6.15 -28.17
CA VAL A 103 -17.03 5.76 -28.71
C VAL A 103 -17.78 4.98 -27.63
N VAL A 104 -19.01 5.39 -27.31
CA VAL A 104 -19.82 4.76 -26.24
C VAL A 104 -21.17 4.32 -26.75
N GLY A 105 -21.65 3.19 -26.23
CA GLY A 105 -23.02 2.70 -26.41
C GLY A 105 -23.23 1.97 -27.74
N GLY A 106 -22.19 1.32 -28.27
CA GLY A 106 -22.31 0.55 -29.50
C GLY A 106 -22.39 1.36 -30.78
N LEU A 107 -21.91 2.61 -30.72
CA LEU A 107 -21.75 3.47 -31.88
C LEU A 107 -20.53 3.03 -32.72
N GLY A 108 -20.49 3.49 -33.97
CA GLY A 108 -19.36 3.23 -34.86
C GLY A 108 -18.25 4.27 -34.67
N GLY A 109 -17.00 3.80 -34.67
CA GLY A 109 -15.80 4.65 -34.68
C GLY A 109 -15.07 4.64 -36.02
N HIS A 110 -13.95 5.34 -36.06
CA HIS A 110 -13.15 5.58 -37.27
C HIS A 110 -11.85 4.78 -37.27
N HIS A 111 -11.28 4.49 -36.10
CA HIS A 111 -10.08 3.67 -35.95
C HIS A 111 -10.03 3.03 -34.57
N CYS A 112 -9.08 2.12 -34.37
CA CYS A 112 -8.84 1.47 -33.10
C CYS A 112 -7.61 2.08 -32.41
N ALA A 113 -7.71 2.26 -31.09
CA ALA A 113 -6.69 2.74 -30.20
C ALA A 113 -6.23 1.64 -29.25
N LEU A 114 -5.03 1.79 -28.70
CA LEU A 114 -4.50 0.89 -27.68
C LEU A 114 -5.32 1.04 -26.39
N CYS A 115 -5.52 2.28 -25.95
CA CYS A 115 -6.25 2.58 -24.74
C CYS A 115 -6.87 3.98 -24.80
N ILE A 116 -7.83 4.26 -23.92
CA ILE A 116 -8.40 5.58 -23.71
C ILE A 116 -8.38 5.94 -22.24
N ASN A 117 -7.90 7.15 -21.94
CA ASN A 117 -8.01 7.73 -20.61
C ASN A 117 -9.47 8.03 -20.29
N SER A 118 -10.10 7.19 -19.48
CA SER A 118 -11.56 7.17 -19.34
C SER A 118 -12.10 8.21 -18.34
N ARG A 119 -11.27 8.83 -17.50
CA ARG A 119 -11.78 9.65 -16.37
C ARG A 119 -10.96 10.89 -15.97
N PHE A 120 -9.73 11.07 -16.43
CA PHE A 120 -8.89 12.20 -15.99
C PHE A 120 -9.00 13.40 -16.94
N PRO A 121 -9.19 14.66 -16.50
CA PRO A 121 -8.95 15.16 -15.14
C PRO A 121 -10.19 15.25 -14.25
N SER A 122 -11.34 14.72 -14.67
CA SER A 122 -12.61 14.92 -13.94
C SER A 122 -12.69 14.19 -12.59
N ASN A 123 -11.96 13.09 -12.39
CA ASN A 123 -11.95 12.34 -11.12
C ASN A 123 -10.54 11.80 -10.84
N ALA A 124 -9.81 12.43 -9.92
CA ALA A 124 -8.55 11.89 -9.38
C ALA A 124 -8.84 10.64 -8.51
N GLY A 125 -7.88 9.73 -8.40
CA GLY A 125 -8.03 8.49 -7.62
C GLY A 125 -8.71 7.36 -8.39
N GLN A 126 -8.45 7.26 -9.69
CA GLN A 126 -8.95 6.16 -10.49
C GLN A 126 -8.28 4.84 -10.09
N VAL A 127 -9.07 3.94 -9.53
CA VAL A 127 -8.65 2.57 -9.17
C VAL A 127 -8.95 1.53 -10.26
N ALA A 128 -9.97 1.78 -11.08
CA ALA A 128 -10.37 0.88 -12.15
C ALA A 128 -9.49 1.09 -13.40
N PRO A 129 -9.11 0.02 -14.12
CA PRO A 129 -8.38 0.15 -15.38
C PRO A 129 -9.08 1.08 -16.38
N ASP A 130 -8.27 1.83 -17.13
CA ASP A 130 -8.68 2.52 -18.32
C ASP A 130 -9.09 1.54 -19.42
N GLU A 131 -9.89 2.02 -20.37
CA GLU A 131 -10.33 1.16 -21.46
C GLU A 131 -9.15 0.79 -22.35
N GLY A 132 -8.99 -0.50 -22.64
CA GLY A 132 -7.83 -1.06 -23.34
C GLY A 132 -6.61 -1.37 -22.45
N CYS A 133 -6.68 -1.04 -21.17
CA CYS A 133 -5.68 -1.37 -20.15
C CYS A 133 -6.17 -2.52 -19.25
N ASP A 134 -5.27 -3.13 -18.47
CA ASP A 134 -5.56 -4.27 -17.60
C ASP A 134 -5.29 -3.96 -16.11
N GLU A 135 -5.44 -4.96 -15.24
CA GLU A 135 -5.25 -4.81 -13.78
C GLU A 135 -3.79 -4.61 -13.36
N GLU A 136 -2.82 -4.95 -14.21
CA GLU A 136 -1.39 -4.74 -13.96
C GLU A 136 -0.94 -3.36 -14.44
N PHE A 137 -1.40 -2.95 -15.62
CA PHE A 137 -1.13 -1.65 -16.23
C PHE A 137 -2.44 -0.90 -16.42
N ARG A 138 -2.90 -0.23 -15.36
CA ARG A 138 -4.26 0.31 -15.24
C ARG A 138 -4.49 1.63 -15.97
N VAL A 139 -3.47 2.46 -16.16
CA VAL A 139 -3.63 3.86 -16.60
C VAL A 139 -3.18 4.02 -18.04
N CYS A 140 -4.04 4.59 -18.87
CA CYS A 140 -3.70 4.93 -20.23
C CYS A 140 -2.82 6.19 -20.27
N VAL A 141 -1.65 6.09 -20.89
CA VAL A 141 -0.64 7.15 -20.94
C VAL A 141 -0.17 7.45 -22.36
N GLY A 142 0.31 8.68 -22.55
CA GLY A 142 0.91 9.14 -23.80
C GLY A 142 2.27 9.79 -23.57
N SER A 143 2.87 10.33 -24.64
CA SER A 143 4.07 11.18 -24.55
C SER A 143 3.85 12.46 -23.72
N ARG A 144 2.57 12.80 -23.46
CA ARG A 144 2.12 13.88 -22.59
C ARG A 144 0.97 13.40 -21.72
N PRO A 145 0.71 14.11 -20.62
CA PRO A 145 -0.46 13.85 -19.78
C PRO A 145 -1.74 13.92 -20.62
N LEU A 146 -2.50 12.83 -20.64
CA LEU A 146 -3.71 12.73 -21.44
C LEU A 146 -4.86 13.49 -20.77
N ALA A 147 -5.70 14.12 -21.59
CA ALA A 147 -7.00 14.64 -21.15
C ALA A 147 -8.06 13.53 -21.20
N ALA A 148 -9.25 13.83 -20.71
CA ALA A 148 -10.31 12.84 -20.61
C ALA A 148 -10.77 12.43 -21.99
N ASN A 149 -11.00 11.14 -22.17
CA ASN A 149 -11.41 10.52 -23.42
C ASN A 149 -10.41 10.78 -24.55
N VAL A 150 -9.12 10.81 -24.24
CA VAL A 150 -8.05 10.91 -25.23
C VAL A 150 -7.32 9.58 -25.30
N GLU A 151 -7.09 9.09 -26.52
CA GLU A 151 -6.31 7.89 -26.77
C GLU A 151 -4.85 8.01 -26.28
N GLY A 152 -4.33 6.92 -25.73
CA GLY A 152 -2.94 6.80 -25.32
C GLY A 152 -2.12 5.88 -26.20
N THR A 153 -0.82 5.87 -25.94
CA THR A 153 0.16 5.07 -26.69
C THR A 153 0.73 3.92 -25.86
N ALA A 154 0.45 3.88 -24.56
CA ALA A 154 0.86 2.80 -23.66
C ALA A 154 -0.08 2.73 -22.45
N CYS A 155 -0.07 1.59 -21.75
CA CYS A 155 -0.63 1.49 -20.40
C CYS A 155 0.51 1.52 -19.38
N ALA A 156 0.27 2.16 -18.24
CA ALA A 156 1.18 2.24 -17.11
C ALA A 156 0.49 1.75 -15.84
N LEU A 157 1.27 1.32 -14.85
CA LEU A 157 0.73 0.90 -13.57
C LEU A 157 0.05 2.07 -12.84
N CYS A 158 0.75 3.21 -12.77
CA CYS A 158 0.22 4.43 -12.16
C CYS A 158 0.81 5.70 -12.77
N VAL A 159 0.19 6.84 -12.48
CA VAL A 159 0.69 8.17 -12.83
C VAL A 159 0.67 9.03 -11.58
N ASN A 160 1.78 9.75 -11.32
CA ASN A 160 1.78 10.77 -10.27
C ASN A 160 0.83 11.89 -10.68
N SER A 161 -0.40 11.89 -10.17
CA SER A 161 -1.44 12.85 -10.51
C SER A 161 -1.52 13.99 -9.49
N ILE A 162 -0.82 13.88 -8.36
CA ILE A 162 -0.93 14.78 -7.21
C ILE A 162 0.34 15.65 -7.09
N SER A 163 0.19 16.98 -7.15
CA SER A 163 1.35 17.90 -7.13
C SER A 163 2.03 18.03 -5.77
N ALA A 164 1.34 17.66 -4.70
CA ALA A 164 1.81 17.54 -3.32
C ALA A 164 0.67 16.89 -2.53
N ALA A 165 0.86 15.70 -1.98
CA ALA A 165 -0.13 15.01 -1.15
C ALA A 165 -0.41 15.81 0.14
N THR A 166 -1.29 16.81 0.04
CA THR A 166 -1.75 17.62 1.18
C THR A 166 -3.02 17.05 1.78
N ASP A 167 -3.87 16.38 0.98
CA ASP A 167 -5.02 15.65 1.48
C ASP A 167 -4.69 14.14 1.57
N PRO A 168 -4.94 13.47 2.71
CA PRO A 168 -4.77 12.02 2.82
C PRO A 168 -5.61 11.22 1.80
N ASN A 169 -6.67 11.81 1.23
CA ASN A 169 -7.51 11.20 0.20
C ASN A 169 -6.99 11.40 -1.24
N ASP A 170 -5.88 12.12 -1.41
CA ASP A 170 -5.25 12.23 -2.72
C ASP A 170 -4.58 10.89 -3.06
N ILE A 171 -5.15 10.19 -4.05
CA ILE A 171 -4.66 8.89 -4.55
C ILE A 171 -4.16 9.09 -5.98
N ASP A 172 -2.94 8.65 -6.25
CA ASP A 172 -2.36 8.69 -7.59
C ASP A 172 -3.14 7.77 -8.53
N ASP A 173 -3.28 8.17 -9.79
CA ASP A 173 -4.09 7.40 -10.74
C ASP A 173 -3.46 6.02 -10.97
N GLY A 174 -4.29 4.98 -10.97
CA GLY A 174 -3.86 3.58 -11.05
C GLY A 174 -3.49 2.98 -9.70
N CYS A 175 -3.30 3.78 -8.65
CA CYS A 175 -2.98 3.26 -7.33
C CYS A 175 -4.24 2.88 -6.53
N PRO A 176 -4.21 1.75 -5.79
CA PRO A 176 -5.29 1.38 -4.88
C PRO A 176 -5.24 2.24 -3.62
N PRO A 177 -6.36 2.39 -2.89
CA PRO A 177 -6.38 3.14 -1.63
C PRO A 177 -5.54 2.49 -0.53
N THR A 178 -5.20 1.20 -0.66
CA THR A 178 -4.26 0.50 0.21
C THR A 178 -2.80 0.87 -0.07
N ALA A 179 -2.50 1.49 -1.20
CA ALA A 179 -1.15 1.93 -1.58
C ALA A 179 -1.25 3.18 -2.46
N PRO A 180 -1.62 4.34 -1.91
CA PRO A 180 -2.14 5.45 -2.70
C PRO A 180 -1.10 6.25 -3.50
N ILE A 181 0.20 6.01 -3.31
CA ILE A 181 1.28 6.83 -3.87
C ILE A 181 2.00 6.08 -5.00
N CYS A 182 2.10 6.72 -6.15
CA CYS A 182 2.83 6.24 -7.31
C CYS A 182 4.33 6.57 -7.20
N VAL A 183 5.17 5.54 -7.33
CA VAL A 183 6.63 5.65 -7.25
C VAL A 183 7.32 4.96 -8.44
N ASN A 184 8.54 5.38 -8.74
CA ASN A 184 9.41 4.70 -9.68
C ASN A 184 10.12 3.48 -9.04
N ASP A 185 10.99 2.81 -9.78
CA ASP A 185 11.69 1.60 -9.30
C ASP A 185 12.57 1.85 -8.07
N SER A 186 13.03 3.09 -7.87
CA SER A 186 13.81 3.52 -6.72
C SER A 186 12.95 3.93 -5.50
N GLY A 187 11.62 3.85 -5.61
CA GLY A 187 10.70 4.26 -4.55
C GLY A 187 10.50 5.77 -4.44
N GLN A 188 10.91 6.55 -5.44
CA GLN A 188 10.73 7.99 -5.46
C GLN A 188 9.48 8.37 -6.25
N SER A 189 8.73 9.37 -5.76
CA SER A 189 7.63 9.96 -6.52
C SER A 189 8.16 10.54 -7.84
N PRO A 190 7.63 10.10 -9.00
CA PRO A 190 7.97 10.66 -10.29
C PRO A 190 7.65 12.15 -10.36
N ALA A 191 8.13 12.86 -11.39
CA ALA A 191 7.64 14.21 -11.64
C ALA A 191 6.12 14.19 -11.89
N LEU A 192 5.44 15.29 -11.55
CA LEU A 192 4.00 15.41 -11.75
C LEU A 192 3.60 15.03 -13.20
N ARG A 193 2.56 14.20 -13.31
CA ARG A 193 2.03 13.59 -14.53
C ARG A 193 3.02 12.70 -15.29
N THR A 194 3.97 12.13 -14.57
CA THR A 194 4.87 11.09 -15.08
C THR A 194 4.43 9.75 -14.50
N PHE A 195 4.53 8.70 -15.31
CA PHE A 195 4.17 7.36 -14.88
C PHE A 195 5.19 6.81 -13.87
N GLY A 196 4.69 6.00 -12.94
CA GLY A 196 5.50 5.19 -12.03
C GLY A 196 5.39 3.71 -12.35
N THR A 197 6.14 2.91 -11.60
CA THR A 197 6.23 1.47 -11.78
C THR A 197 5.68 0.70 -10.57
N LYS A 198 5.37 1.37 -9.47
CA LYS A 198 4.84 0.77 -8.24
C LYS A 198 3.93 1.74 -7.51
N CYS A 199 3.02 1.17 -6.72
CA CYS A 199 2.19 1.90 -5.76
C CYS A 199 2.63 1.53 -4.34
N VAL A 200 2.70 2.51 -3.44
CA VAL A 200 3.13 2.33 -2.04
C VAL A 200 2.21 3.10 -1.09
N ALA A 201 2.09 2.63 0.15
CA ALA A 201 1.59 3.44 1.26
C ALA A 201 2.81 3.94 2.04
N ASN A 202 3.21 5.19 1.81
CA ASN A 202 4.22 5.84 2.64
C ASN A 202 3.57 6.33 3.94
N CYS A 203 3.02 5.38 4.70
CA CYS A 203 2.22 5.65 5.88
C CYS A 203 3.04 5.47 7.16
N VAL A 204 2.65 6.20 8.21
CA VAL A 204 3.24 6.10 9.54
C VAL A 204 2.10 5.98 10.55
N ASP A 205 2.16 4.95 11.38
CA ASP A 205 1.22 4.79 12.48
C ASP A 205 1.37 5.96 13.45
N THR A 206 0.26 6.64 13.70
CA THR A 206 0.20 7.76 14.64
C THR A 206 -0.38 7.38 16.00
N SER A 207 -0.76 6.10 16.16
CA SER A 207 -1.54 5.48 17.22
C SER A 207 -1.63 6.30 18.47
N ARG A 208 -2.84 6.79 18.70
CA ARG A 208 -3.43 7.03 20.03
C ARG A 208 -4.88 7.44 19.89
N LEU A 209 -5.24 8.18 18.85
CA LEU A 209 -6.63 8.53 18.50
C LEU A 209 -6.64 9.00 17.03
N GLY A 210 -7.18 8.20 16.12
CA GLY A 210 -7.50 8.65 14.76
C GLY A 210 -6.78 7.93 13.60
N ALA A 211 -6.84 8.54 12.42
CA ALA A 211 -6.34 7.98 11.17
C ALA A 211 -4.84 8.22 11.01
N ASP A 212 -4.15 7.21 10.47
CA ASP A 212 -2.73 7.24 10.25
C ASP A 212 -2.30 8.18 9.13
N ARG A 213 -1.11 8.73 9.34
CA ARG A 213 -0.56 9.69 8.41
C ARG A 213 -0.22 8.99 7.09
N GLY A 214 -0.73 9.53 5.99
CA GLY A 214 -0.46 9.03 4.64
C GLY A 214 -1.48 8.00 4.14
N CYS A 215 -2.49 7.69 4.96
CA CYS A 215 -3.57 6.79 4.57
C CYS A 215 -4.88 7.55 4.28
N PRO A 216 -5.66 7.13 3.27
CA PRO A 216 -6.92 7.78 2.91
C PRO A 216 -8.00 7.48 3.94
N ARG A 217 -9.04 8.32 4.01
CA ARG A 217 -10.07 8.22 5.07
C ARG A 217 -10.78 6.87 5.11
N GLY A 218 -11.01 6.24 3.97
CA GLY A 218 -11.66 4.91 3.92
C GLY A 218 -10.75 3.74 4.29
N TYR A 219 -9.43 3.99 4.39
CA TYR A 219 -8.41 3.02 4.75
C TYR A 219 -7.49 3.64 5.80
N PRO A 220 -8.01 4.07 6.96
CA PRO A 220 -7.30 5.00 7.84
C PRO A 220 -6.16 4.35 8.62
N ILE A 221 -5.93 3.03 8.52
CA ILE A 221 -4.94 2.30 9.34
C ILE A 221 -3.73 1.93 8.49
N CYS A 222 -2.53 2.14 9.03
CA CYS A 222 -1.25 1.78 8.44
C CYS A 222 -0.83 0.41 8.98
N THR A 223 -0.50 -0.53 8.10
CA THR A 223 -0.13 -1.90 8.52
C THR A 223 1.18 -2.38 7.89
N THR A 224 1.79 -3.36 8.54
CA THR A 224 2.93 -4.14 8.02
C THR A 224 2.48 -5.07 6.89
N ALA A 225 3.43 -5.76 6.23
CA ALA A 225 3.13 -6.62 5.08
C ALA A 225 2.23 -7.83 5.44
N ASP A 226 2.31 -8.31 6.68
CA ASP A 226 1.46 -9.34 7.26
C ASP A 226 0.12 -8.80 7.81
N GLY A 227 -0.10 -7.49 7.69
CA GLY A 227 -1.35 -6.84 8.09
C GLY A 227 -1.43 -6.52 9.58
N ALA A 228 -0.34 -6.65 10.34
CA ALA A 228 -0.28 -6.24 11.73
C ALA A 228 -0.12 -4.71 11.86
N ASP A 229 -0.46 -4.20 13.03
CA ASP A 229 -0.16 -2.83 13.41
C ASP A 229 1.38 -2.67 13.59
N PRO A 230 2.04 -1.71 12.91
CA PRO A 230 3.48 -1.51 13.01
C PRO A 230 3.89 -0.88 14.35
N GLY A 231 2.96 -0.37 15.15
CA GLY A 231 3.14 0.31 16.41
C GLY A 231 3.49 1.79 16.28
N GLN A 232 3.23 2.54 17.34
CA GLN A 232 3.28 4.00 17.34
C GLN A 232 4.56 4.59 16.75
N GLY A 233 4.41 5.43 15.73
CA GLY A 233 5.49 6.13 15.06
C GLY A 233 6.27 5.28 14.06
N ASN A 234 5.94 4.01 13.88
CA ASN A 234 6.58 3.14 12.93
C ASN A 234 5.91 3.23 11.55
N ALA A 235 6.72 3.06 10.51
CA ALA A 235 6.23 3.07 9.14
C ALA A 235 5.58 1.73 8.80
N GLY A 236 4.44 1.77 8.11
CA GLY A 236 3.83 0.61 7.46
C GLY A 236 4.11 0.59 5.97
N VAL A 237 3.55 -0.40 5.30
CA VAL A 237 3.72 -0.62 3.85
C VAL A 237 2.40 -0.62 3.08
N GLN A 238 1.27 -0.69 3.78
CA GLN A 238 -0.06 -0.64 3.20
C GLN A 238 -1.05 0.07 4.13
N CYS A 239 -2.09 0.64 3.54
CA CYS A 239 -3.25 1.15 4.25
C CYS A 239 -4.36 0.09 4.29
N ALA A 240 -5.12 0.03 5.37
CA ALA A 240 -6.13 -0.97 5.62
C ALA A 240 -7.46 -0.32 6.05
N VAL A 241 -8.56 -0.98 5.69
CA VAL A 241 -9.86 -0.65 6.28
C VAL A 241 -9.76 -0.96 7.77
N CYS A 242 -10.20 -0.01 8.58
CA CYS A 242 -10.28 -0.21 10.01
C CYS A 242 -11.11 -1.47 10.33
N SER A 243 -10.65 -2.29 11.27
CA SER A 243 -11.41 -3.42 11.81
C SER A 243 -11.18 -3.56 13.31
N PRO A 244 -12.10 -4.20 14.07
CA PRO A 244 -11.90 -4.40 15.51
C PRO A 244 -10.58 -5.08 15.85
N LEU A 245 -10.16 -6.07 15.07
CA LEU A 245 -8.89 -6.78 15.26
C LEU A 245 -7.67 -5.88 15.06
N LEU A 246 -7.74 -4.93 14.13
CA LEU A 246 -6.64 -3.98 13.87
C LEU A 246 -6.60 -2.86 14.90
N CYS A 247 -7.71 -2.60 15.59
CA CYS A 247 -7.81 -1.61 16.65
C CYS A 247 -7.70 -2.23 18.04
N ASP A 248 -7.38 -3.50 18.16
CA ASP A 248 -7.21 -4.16 19.46
C ASP A 248 -5.83 -3.75 20.01
N ASP A 249 -5.81 -2.86 21.00
CA ASP A 249 -4.56 -2.46 21.67
C ASP A 249 -4.11 -3.48 22.72
N ASN A 250 -4.84 -4.60 22.85
CA ASN A 250 -4.71 -5.62 23.88
C ASN A 250 -4.85 -5.06 25.29
N ASP A 251 -5.45 -3.87 25.46
CA ASP A 251 -5.78 -3.33 26.77
C ASP A 251 -7.21 -3.78 27.15
N PRO A 252 -7.38 -4.70 28.12
CA PRO A 252 -8.70 -5.15 28.55
C PRO A 252 -9.52 -4.04 29.22
N CYS A 253 -8.87 -2.92 29.57
CA CYS A 253 -9.46 -1.74 30.16
C CYS A 253 -10.18 -0.84 29.15
N THR A 254 -9.99 -1.07 27.86
CA THR A 254 -10.56 -0.27 26.79
C THR A 254 -11.62 -1.06 26.03
N ASP A 255 -12.62 -0.35 25.54
CA ASP A 255 -13.46 -0.77 24.44
C ASP A 255 -12.83 -0.23 23.16
N ASP A 256 -12.37 -1.14 22.31
CA ASP A 256 -11.77 -0.79 21.03
C ASP A 256 -12.85 -0.55 19.99
N ILE A 257 -12.95 0.71 19.57
CA ILE A 257 -13.93 1.15 18.59
C ILE A 257 -13.18 1.49 17.31
N CYS A 258 -13.59 0.81 16.26
CA CYS A 258 -13.14 1.06 14.91
C CYS A 258 -14.18 1.86 14.12
N ASP A 259 -13.85 3.10 13.78
CA ASP A 259 -14.64 3.94 12.88
C ASP A 259 -13.99 4.01 11.48
N PRO A 260 -14.69 3.64 10.40
CA PRO A 260 -14.12 3.64 9.05
C PRO A 260 -13.69 5.00 8.49
N LEU A 261 -14.08 6.12 9.10
CA LEU A 261 -13.69 7.48 8.71
C LEU A 261 -12.67 8.09 9.64
N VAL A 262 -12.75 7.76 10.94
CA VAL A 262 -11.91 8.36 11.98
C VAL A 262 -10.69 7.51 12.28
N GLY A 263 -10.74 6.18 12.12
CA GLY A 263 -9.69 5.24 12.53
C GLY A 263 -10.01 4.58 13.86
N CYS A 264 -8.96 4.14 14.57
CA CYS A 264 -9.09 3.48 15.87
C CYS A 264 -9.29 4.50 17.01
N SER A 265 -10.14 4.12 17.96
CA SER A 265 -10.29 4.80 19.24
C SER A 265 -10.45 3.77 20.36
N HIS A 266 -9.72 3.97 21.45
CA HIS A 266 -9.74 3.11 22.62
C HIS A 266 -10.40 3.89 23.75
N VAL A 267 -11.56 3.43 24.19
CA VAL A 267 -12.37 4.14 25.20
C VAL A 267 -12.34 3.36 26.49
N ASP A 268 -11.95 3.98 27.60
CA ASP A 268 -12.06 3.34 28.92
C ASP A 268 -13.46 2.76 29.13
N ASN A 269 -13.53 1.43 29.28
CA ASN A 269 -14.77 0.68 29.44
C ASN A 269 -15.21 0.60 30.93
N GLY A 270 -14.42 1.18 31.83
CA GLY A 270 -14.65 1.22 33.27
C GLY A 270 -14.43 -0.11 33.99
N SER A 271 -14.01 -1.17 33.27
CA SER A 271 -13.69 -2.47 33.85
C SER A 271 -12.43 -2.40 34.70
N CYS A 272 -11.48 -1.54 34.31
CA CYS A 272 -10.23 -1.31 35.00
C CYS A 272 -10.30 -0.17 36.02
N SER A 273 -11.25 -0.24 36.95
CA SER A 273 -11.24 0.69 38.08
C SER A 273 -10.58 0.06 39.29
N CYS A 274 -9.55 0.72 39.81
CA CYS A 274 -9.01 0.44 41.14
C CYS A 274 -9.81 1.13 42.24
N GLY A 275 -10.99 1.68 41.93
CA GLY A 275 -11.82 2.50 42.81
C GLY A 275 -11.22 3.86 43.17
N GLY A 276 -12.00 4.70 43.86
CA GLY A 276 -11.64 6.10 44.10
C GLY A 276 -11.58 7.00 42.84
N GLY A 277 -12.08 6.51 41.70
CA GLY A 277 -12.00 7.22 40.41
C GLY A 277 -10.65 7.09 39.70
N VAL A 278 -9.80 6.16 40.13
CA VAL A 278 -8.51 5.84 39.50
C VAL A 278 -8.71 4.70 38.50
N VAL A 279 -8.27 4.93 37.27
CA VAL A 279 -8.27 3.94 36.18
C VAL A 279 -6.95 3.19 36.22
N ALA A 280 -7.02 1.86 36.15
CA ALA A 280 -5.86 0.99 36.08
C ALA A 280 -5.31 1.02 34.66
N SER A 281 -3.99 1.13 34.59
CA SER A 281 -3.19 1.01 33.39
C SER A 281 -1.93 0.26 33.79
N ASP A 282 -1.31 -0.50 32.90
CA ASP A 282 0.03 -1.09 33.13
C ASP A 282 1.02 0.03 33.50
N TRP A 283 1.27 0.19 34.80
CA TRP A 283 1.92 1.39 35.31
C TRP A 283 3.44 1.22 35.30
N GLN A 284 4.05 1.76 34.25
CA GLN A 284 5.50 1.74 34.02
C GLN A 284 6.26 2.83 34.80
N CYS A 285 5.81 3.11 36.02
CA CYS A 285 6.46 4.01 36.98
C CYS A 285 6.65 5.46 36.52
N THR A 286 5.66 5.93 35.78
CA THR A 286 5.56 7.31 35.30
C THR A 286 4.74 8.19 36.25
N LEU A 287 5.02 9.49 36.27
CA LEU A 287 4.18 10.44 37.02
C LEU A 287 3.00 10.89 36.15
N PRO A 288 1.80 11.04 36.73
CA PRO A 288 1.44 10.87 38.14
C PRO A 288 1.28 9.40 38.56
N THR A 289 1.66 9.09 39.81
CA THR A 289 1.44 7.76 40.42
C THR A 289 -0.06 7.51 40.63
N PRO A 290 -0.63 6.41 40.12
CA PRO A 290 -2.04 6.09 40.27
C PRO A 290 -2.26 5.42 41.64
N ILE A 291 -2.61 6.21 42.67
CA ILE A 291 -2.73 5.70 44.05
C ILE A 291 -4.15 5.18 44.31
N CYS A 292 -4.28 3.94 44.78
CA CYS A 292 -5.54 3.38 45.24
C CYS A 292 -5.96 3.99 46.59
N THR A 293 -6.70 5.10 46.56
CA THR A 293 -7.06 5.86 47.77
C THR A 293 -7.99 5.13 48.75
N GLN A 294 -8.58 4.01 48.33
CA GLN A 294 -9.46 3.20 49.18
C GLN A 294 -8.70 2.33 50.19
N TYR A 295 -7.41 2.09 49.98
CA TYR A 295 -6.59 1.32 50.90
C TYR A 295 -5.77 2.26 51.79
N PRO A 296 -5.74 2.05 53.12
CA PRO A 296 -4.96 2.87 54.02
C PRO A 296 -3.46 2.69 53.79
N ARG A 297 -2.69 3.77 53.95
CA ARG A 297 -1.23 3.69 54.00
C ARG A 297 -0.79 2.80 55.16
N VAL A 298 0.09 1.84 54.87
CA VAL A 298 0.74 1.01 55.89
C VAL A 298 2.22 1.37 55.91
N GLY A 299 2.62 2.15 56.91
CA GLY A 299 3.99 2.66 57.01
C GLY A 299 4.27 3.76 55.98
N VAL A 300 5.26 3.55 55.11
CA VAL A 300 5.64 4.49 54.04
C VAL A 300 5.12 4.10 52.65
N TYR A 301 4.39 2.98 52.55
CA TYR A 301 3.99 2.39 51.28
C TYR A 301 2.53 2.69 50.95
N ASP A 302 2.30 3.20 49.74
CA ASP A 302 1.00 3.40 49.11
C ASP A 302 0.63 2.16 48.28
N CYS A 303 -0.67 1.90 48.12
CA CYS A 303 -1.15 0.93 47.14
C CYS A 303 -1.25 1.61 45.78
N ILE A 304 -0.60 1.04 44.77
CA ILE A 304 -0.56 1.53 43.40
C ILE A 304 -1.58 0.74 42.58
N CYS A 305 -2.37 1.46 41.81
CA CYS A 305 -3.33 0.91 40.87
C CYS A 305 -2.62 0.43 39.61
N ASP A 306 -2.87 -0.82 39.22
CA ASP A 306 -2.18 -1.48 38.12
C ASP A 306 -3.07 -2.56 37.50
N VAL A 307 -2.62 -3.13 36.38
CA VAL A 307 -3.31 -4.21 35.67
C VAL A 307 -2.45 -5.48 35.73
N ASP A 308 -3.05 -6.60 36.11
CA ASP A 308 -2.34 -7.88 36.10
C ASP A 308 -2.14 -8.43 34.67
N VAL A 309 -1.29 -9.43 34.48
CA VAL A 309 -1.01 -10.03 33.15
C VAL A 309 -2.23 -10.71 32.51
N GLU A 310 -3.34 -10.85 33.25
CA GLU A 310 -4.61 -11.39 32.76
C GLU A 310 -5.63 -10.27 32.49
N GLY A 311 -5.26 -9.00 32.68
CA GLY A 311 -6.11 -7.86 32.41
C GLY A 311 -7.00 -7.41 33.54
N SER A 312 -6.87 -7.99 34.74
CA SER A 312 -7.69 -7.59 35.88
C SER A 312 -7.04 -6.42 36.62
N PRO A 313 -7.79 -5.33 36.91
CA PRO A 313 -7.27 -4.26 37.72
C PRO A 313 -7.04 -4.76 39.16
N PHE A 314 -5.94 -4.32 39.75
CA PHE A 314 -5.67 -4.58 41.15
C PHE A 314 -4.83 -3.46 41.76
N CYS A 315 -4.75 -3.47 43.08
CA CYS A 315 -3.94 -2.50 43.80
C CYS A 315 -2.81 -3.25 44.48
N TRP A 316 -1.57 -2.94 44.14
CA TRP A 316 -0.43 -3.60 44.76
C TRP A 316 0.34 -2.68 45.70
N ARG A 317 0.96 -3.28 46.70
CA ARG A 317 1.78 -2.54 47.66
C ARG A 317 3.15 -2.25 47.06
N ASP A 318 3.46 -0.98 46.84
CA ASP A 318 4.81 -0.58 46.48
C ASP A 318 5.77 -1.01 47.59
N ASN A 319 6.76 -1.84 47.27
CA ASN A 319 7.79 -2.24 48.20
C ASN A 319 9.20 -1.98 47.65
N ASN A 320 9.32 -1.11 46.64
CA ASN A 320 10.54 -0.85 45.88
C ASN A 320 11.15 -2.13 45.26
N CYS A 321 10.31 -3.01 44.73
CA CYS A 321 10.72 -4.25 44.04
C CYS A 321 11.51 -5.23 44.91
N VAL A 322 11.33 -5.18 46.23
CA VAL A 322 12.04 -6.05 47.15
C VAL A 322 11.30 -7.39 47.24
N ASN A 323 12.03 -8.51 47.06
CA ASN A 323 11.51 -9.88 47.18
C ASN A 323 10.33 -10.21 46.23
N VAL A 324 10.25 -9.59 45.05
CA VAL A 324 9.27 -9.96 44.02
C VAL A 324 9.69 -11.24 43.31
N ALA A 325 8.79 -12.21 43.22
CA ALA A 325 9.02 -13.45 42.45
C ALA A 325 8.68 -13.21 40.98
N SER A 326 9.39 -13.82 40.05
CA SER A 326 9.01 -13.79 38.63
C SER A 326 7.79 -14.67 38.36
N CYS A 327 6.96 -14.26 37.40
CA CYS A 327 5.76 -14.96 36.98
C CYS A 327 5.46 -14.71 35.50
N SER A 328 4.60 -15.56 34.94
CA SER A 328 4.06 -15.45 33.59
C SER A 328 2.53 -15.44 33.56
N SER A 329 1.89 -15.80 34.69
CA SER A 329 0.45 -15.81 34.88
C SER A 329 0.11 -15.63 36.36
N ASN A 330 -1.14 -15.30 36.71
CA ASN A 330 -1.55 -15.21 38.11
C ASN A 330 -1.44 -16.56 38.85
N ALA A 331 -1.46 -17.68 38.12
CA ALA A 331 -1.30 -19.02 38.69
C ALA A 331 0.11 -19.29 39.26
N ASP A 332 1.12 -18.51 38.83
CA ASP A 332 2.49 -18.61 39.36
C ASP A 332 2.64 -17.91 40.72
N CYS A 333 1.67 -17.08 41.10
CA CYS A 333 1.73 -16.23 42.29
C CYS A 333 0.99 -16.86 43.49
N GLY A 334 1.32 -16.37 44.69
CA GLY A 334 0.62 -16.77 45.91
C GLY A 334 -0.86 -16.36 45.92
N PRO A 335 -1.67 -16.90 46.85
CA PRO A 335 -3.13 -16.68 46.89
C PRO A 335 -3.54 -15.22 47.18
N THR A 336 -2.60 -14.37 47.58
CA THR A 336 -2.79 -12.93 47.84
C THR A 336 -1.97 -12.07 46.89
N GLN A 337 -1.49 -12.66 45.79
CA GLN A 337 -0.61 -11.99 44.85
C GLN A 337 -1.15 -12.09 43.44
N ARG A 338 -0.76 -11.14 42.60
CA ARG A 338 -1.06 -11.14 41.16
C ARG A 338 0.22 -10.88 40.38
N CYS A 339 0.27 -11.46 39.19
CA CYS A 339 1.38 -11.27 38.28
C CYS A 339 1.14 -10.00 37.47
N ALA A 340 2.07 -9.05 37.48
CA ALA A 340 1.98 -7.84 36.68
C ALA A 340 3.35 -7.40 36.18
N SER A 341 3.37 -6.54 35.18
CA SER A 341 4.56 -5.76 34.81
C SER A 341 4.49 -4.41 35.54
N SER A 342 5.63 -3.91 36.03
CA SER A 342 5.69 -2.58 36.67
C SER A 342 7.13 -2.05 36.64
N CYS A 343 7.52 -1.09 37.52
CA CYS A 343 8.92 -0.65 37.64
C CYS A 343 9.89 -1.79 37.97
N CYS A 344 9.38 -2.92 38.46
CA CYS A 344 10.23 -4.03 38.82
C CYS A 344 10.65 -4.88 37.62
N GLY A 345 10.18 -4.52 36.42
CA GLY A 345 10.34 -5.29 35.20
C GLY A 345 9.10 -6.10 34.87
N ASP A 346 9.19 -6.85 33.78
CA ASP A 346 8.08 -7.63 33.26
C ASP A 346 7.83 -8.89 34.09
N GLY A 347 6.57 -9.14 34.44
CA GLY A 347 6.14 -10.43 35.02
C GLY A 347 6.65 -10.69 36.43
N HIS A 348 6.12 -9.95 37.42
CA HIS A 348 6.41 -10.14 38.83
C HIS A 348 5.16 -10.30 39.71
N CYS A 349 5.26 -11.14 40.74
CA CYS A 349 4.19 -11.35 41.71
C CYS A 349 4.17 -10.22 42.74
N PHE A 350 3.11 -9.43 42.73
CA PHE A 350 2.87 -8.34 43.66
C PHE A 350 1.74 -8.66 44.62
N GLU A 351 1.88 -8.19 45.87
CA GLU A 351 0.86 -8.38 46.90
C GLU A 351 -0.36 -7.50 46.63
N ASP A 352 -1.53 -8.13 46.45
CA ASP A 352 -2.81 -7.46 46.24
C ASP A 352 -3.32 -6.89 47.57
N CYS A 353 -3.44 -5.56 47.64
CA CYS A 353 -3.95 -4.83 48.78
C CYS A 353 -5.36 -5.28 49.17
N ALA A 354 -6.21 -5.66 48.21
CA ALA A 354 -7.57 -6.14 48.48
C ALA A 354 -7.56 -7.48 49.23
N LEU A 355 -6.61 -8.35 48.88
CA LEU A 355 -6.52 -9.72 49.41
C LEU A 355 -5.73 -9.79 50.72
N SER A 356 -4.88 -8.79 50.99
CA SER A 356 -4.02 -8.71 52.18
C SER A 356 -4.65 -8.00 53.39
N GLU A 357 -5.68 -7.18 53.20
CA GLU A 357 -6.40 -6.47 54.29
C GLU A 357 -7.21 -7.41 55.23
N GLY A 358 -7.46 -8.67 54.81
CA GLY A 358 -8.24 -9.65 55.57
C GLY A 358 -7.44 -10.70 56.33
N SER A 359 -6.13 -10.80 56.10
CA SER A 359 -5.25 -11.70 56.85
C SER A 359 -4.71 -10.96 58.08
N ASN A 360 -4.56 -11.63 59.23
CA ASN A 360 -3.97 -11.03 60.45
C ASN A 360 -2.53 -10.46 60.25
N GLU A 361 -1.95 -10.55 59.04
CA GLU A 361 -0.65 -10.01 58.68
C GLU A 361 -0.67 -8.51 58.34
N SER A 362 -1.80 -7.88 58.03
CA SER A 362 -1.86 -6.42 57.76
C SER A 362 -1.63 -5.53 59.01
N ARG A 363 -1.45 -6.13 60.19
CA ARG A 363 -0.90 -5.47 61.41
C ARG A 363 0.56 -5.84 61.69
N ARG A 364 1.17 -6.70 60.89
CA ARG A 364 2.56 -7.08 61.08
C ARG A 364 3.43 -5.92 60.60
N ARG A 365 3.93 -5.12 61.53
CA ARG A 365 5.09 -4.25 61.25
C ARG A 365 6.18 -5.16 60.70
N LEU A 366 6.52 -4.98 59.42
CA LEU A 366 7.74 -5.53 58.87
C LEU A 366 8.88 -5.13 59.81
N THR A 367 9.63 -6.11 60.26
CA THR A 367 10.78 -5.86 61.12
C THR A 367 11.84 -5.09 60.33
N PRO A 368 12.72 -4.32 60.97
CA PRO A 368 13.83 -3.67 60.26
C PRO A 368 14.66 -4.65 59.41
N ALA A 369 14.75 -5.92 59.81
CA ALA A 369 15.43 -6.95 59.03
C ALA A 369 14.70 -7.31 57.72
N GLU A 370 13.37 -7.25 57.70
CA GLU A 370 12.54 -7.46 56.51
C GLU A 370 12.51 -6.20 55.62
N LEU A 371 12.62 -5.01 56.22
CA LEU A 371 12.63 -3.72 55.50
C LEU A 371 13.97 -3.43 54.78
N PHE A 372 15.10 -3.90 55.33
CA PHE A 372 16.44 -3.56 54.85
C PHE A 372 17.23 -4.74 54.26
N GLY A 373 16.61 -5.93 54.18
CA GLY A 373 17.27 -7.18 53.78
C GLY A 373 18.42 -7.61 54.71
N PRO A 374 19.01 -8.79 54.49
CA PRO A 374 20.09 -9.32 55.36
C PRO A 374 21.38 -8.50 55.33
N THR A 375 21.49 -7.47 54.49
CA THR A 375 22.70 -6.66 54.32
C THR A 375 22.59 -5.22 54.80
N GLY A 376 21.43 -4.75 55.30
CA GLY A 376 21.34 -3.47 56.00
C GLY A 376 21.93 -2.28 55.22
N ALA A 377 21.72 -2.23 53.91
CA ALA A 377 22.23 -1.14 53.09
C ALA A 377 21.34 0.10 53.30
N HIS A 378 21.90 1.09 54.00
CA HIS A 378 21.33 2.43 54.12
C HIS A 378 21.41 3.16 52.77
N PHE A 379 20.28 3.71 52.33
CA PHE A 379 20.24 4.90 51.45
C PHE A 379 19.77 6.10 52.26
#